data_AF-A0A2K9EMC3-F1
#
_entry.id   AF-A0A2K9EMC3-F1
#
_cell.length_a   1.000
_cell.length_b   1.000
_cell.length_c   1.000
_cell.angle_alpha   90.00
_cell.angle_beta   90.00
_cell.angle_gamma   90.00
#
_symmetry.space_group_name_H-M   'P 1'
#
loop_
_entity.id
_entity.type
_entity.pdbx_description
1 polymer ?
#
loop_
_entity_poly.entity_id
_entity_poly.type
_entity_poly.pdbx_seq_one_letter_code
_entity_poly.pdbx_strand_id
1 'polypeptide(L)'
;MHTTAPKQKTPPEAGKVTNIKLRVTFRCPTDLTERATTWAEKARCPVSAVFRKAFADLRPQLIERIEAGINYTEVPNDRMKDASHPFDTSMMISRAAYDRLTREVDPEAMTGIEGPMSRWARAQFIPHFNAWLAAKGH
;
A
#
# COMPACT_ATOMS: atom_id res chain seq x y z
N MET A 1 5.76 42.85 -45.48
CA MET A 1 4.61 42.95 -44.56
C MET A 1 4.59 41.66 -43.75
N HIS A 2 5.02 41.70 -42.49
CA HIS A 2 5.03 40.53 -41.60
C HIS A 2 3.79 40.58 -40.71
N THR A 3 2.88 39.61 -40.88
CA THR A 3 1.72 39.42 -40.02
C THR A 3 2.10 38.51 -38.86
N THR A 4 2.20 39.07 -37.66
CA THR A 4 2.33 38.33 -36.40
C THR A 4 0.95 37.81 -35.98
N ALA A 5 0.77 36.50 -35.95
CA ALA A 5 -0.40 35.86 -35.35
C ALA A 5 -0.37 35.98 -33.80
N PRO A 6 -1.51 36.20 -33.12
CA PRO A 6 -1.54 36.36 -31.67
C PRO A 6 -1.38 35.01 -30.95
N LYS A 7 -0.52 34.99 -29.91
CA LYS A 7 -0.34 33.84 -29.00
C LYS A 7 -1.67 33.50 -28.31
N GLN A 8 -2.19 32.30 -28.56
CA GLN A 8 -3.27 31.71 -27.75
C GLN A 8 -2.83 31.60 -26.30
N LYS A 9 -3.62 32.17 -25.38
CA LYS A 9 -3.54 31.90 -23.94
C LYS A 9 -4.15 30.52 -23.69
N THR A 10 -3.34 29.56 -23.30
CA THR A 10 -3.79 28.25 -22.82
C THR A 10 -4.66 28.43 -21.55
N PRO A 11 -5.78 27.69 -21.40
CA PRO A 11 -6.59 27.75 -20.19
C PRO A 11 -5.81 27.22 -18.98
N PRO A 12 -6.13 27.66 -17.74
CA PRO A 12 -5.45 27.17 -16.54
C PRO A 12 -5.71 25.67 -16.38
N GLU A 13 -4.62 24.90 -16.33
CA GLU A 13 -4.64 23.46 -16.12
C GLU A 13 -5.34 23.20 -14.77
N ALA A 14 -6.53 22.60 -14.81
CA ALA A 14 -7.22 22.13 -13.61
C ALA A 14 -6.25 21.25 -12.82
N GLY A 15 -5.95 21.66 -11.58
CA GLY A 15 -4.81 21.19 -10.81
C GLY A 15 -4.65 19.67 -10.87
N LYS A 16 -3.51 19.22 -11.43
CA LYS A 16 -3.10 17.81 -11.37
C LYS A 16 -3.13 17.38 -9.91
N VAL A 17 -4.06 16.48 -9.58
CA VAL A 17 -4.03 15.76 -8.30
C VAL A 17 -2.70 15.01 -8.26
N THR A 18 -1.76 15.51 -7.47
CA THR A 18 -0.43 14.92 -7.35
C THR A 18 -0.52 13.74 -6.39
N ASN A 19 -0.75 12.56 -6.97
CA ASN A 19 -0.70 11.31 -6.22
C ASN A 19 0.76 10.92 -5.97
N ILE A 20 1.07 10.60 -4.72
CA ILE A 20 2.37 10.15 -4.23
C ILE A 20 2.34 8.63 -4.07
N LYS A 21 3.40 7.99 -4.53
CA LYS A 21 3.58 6.54 -4.40
C LYS A 21 4.11 6.23 -3.01
N LEU A 22 3.29 5.61 -2.16
CA LEU A 22 3.70 5.02 -0.90
C LEU A 22 4.09 3.56 -1.13
N ARG A 23 5.36 3.21 -0.97
CA ARG A 23 5.84 1.82 -1.05
C ARG A 23 5.67 1.15 0.31
N VAL A 24 5.18 -0.09 0.29
CA VAL A 24 5.06 -0.93 1.49
C VAL A 24 5.69 -2.29 1.25
N THR A 25 6.59 -2.68 2.15
CA THR A 25 7.36 -3.92 2.06
C THR A 25 7.32 -4.67 3.38
N PHE A 26 6.83 -5.91 3.36
CA PHE A 26 6.76 -6.73 4.56
C PHE A 26 6.91 -8.20 4.22
N ARG A 27 7.21 -9.02 5.22
CA ARG A 27 7.17 -10.48 5.07
C ARG A 27 5.85 -11.04 5.58
N CYS A 28 5.34 -12.07 4.94
CA CYS A 28 4.15 -12.80 5.35
C CYS A 28 4.50 -13.94 6.34
N PRO A 29 3.61 -14.26 7.30
CA PRO A 29 3.78 -15.42 8.18
C PRO A 29 3.94 -16.73 7.42
N THR A 30 4.67 -17.67 8.03
CA THR A 30 5.01 -18.95 7.40
C THR A 30 3.77 -19.79 7.13
N ASP A 31 2.86 -19.90 8.10
CA ASP A 31 1.60 -20.65 8.00
C ASP A 31 0.72 -20.16 6.84
N LEU A 32 0.55 -18.83 6.71
CA LEU A 32 -0.25 -18.24 5.64
C LEU A 32 0.44 -18.42 4.27
N THR A 33 1.76 -18.39 4.25
CA THR A 33 2.54 -18.62 3.02
C THR A 33 2.40 -20.06 2.53
N GLU A 34 2.42 -21.04 3.43
CA GLU A 34 2.23 -22.46 3.08
C GLU A 34 0.83 -22.69 2.51
N ARG A 35 -0.22 -22.20 3.18
CA ARG A 35 -1.60 -22.27 2.70
C ARG A 35 -1.78 -21.61 1.33
N ALA A 36 -1.19 -20.43 1.15
CA ALA A 36 -1.19 -19.73 -0.13
C ALA A 36 -0.45 -20.52 -1.22
N THR A 37 0.63 -21.23 -0.88
CA THR A 37 1.40 -22.06 -1.80
C THR A 37 0.57 -23.24 -2.28
N THR A 38 -0.10 -23.96 -1.39
CA THR A 38 -1.03 -25.05 -1.75
C THR A 38 -2.12 -24.57 -2.71
N TRP A 39 -2.68 -23.39 -2.46
CA TRP A 39 -3.66 -22.84 -3.38
C TRP A 39 -3.03 -22.43 -4.72
N ALA A 40 -1.88 -21.77 -4.70
CA ALA A 40 -1.16 -21.35 -5.90
C ALA A 40 -0.86 -22.53 -6.83
N GLU A 41 -0.45 -23.67 -6.28
CA GLU A 41 -0.24 -24.93 -7.01
C GLU A 41 -1.52 -25.41 -7.69
N LYS A 42 -2.62 -25.49 -6.94
CA LYS A 42 -3.94 -25.87 -7.47
C LYS A 42 -4.41 -24.91 -8.57
N ALA A 43 -4.15 -23.62 -8.42
CA ALA A 43 -4.47 -22.57 -9.38
C ALA A 43 -3.45 -22.45 -10.52
N ARG A 44 -2.35 -23.22 -10.50
CA ARG A 44 -1.25 -23.21 -11.47
C ARG A 44 -0.66 -21.80 -11.68
N CYS A 45 -0.49 -21.05 -10.59
CA CYS A 45 0.10 -19.72 -10.61
C CYS A 45 1.23 -19.58 -9.58
N PRO A 46 2.12 -18.58 -9.71
CA PRO A 46 3.08 -18.27 -8.66
C PRO A 46 2.38 -17.85 -7.37
N VAL A 47 2.92 -18.20 -6.19
CA VAL A 47 2.37 -17.79 -4.88
C VAL A 47 2.25 -16.26 -4.76
N SER A 48 3.15 -15.50 -5.39
CA SER A 48 3.07 -14.03 -5.46
C SER A 48 1.79 -13.50 -6.11
N ALA A 49 1.18 -14.27 -7.02
CA ALA A 49 -0.10 -13.90 -7.62
C ALA A 49 -1.25 -13.98 -6.59
N VAL A 50 -1.23 -14.97 -5.70
CA VAL A 50 -2.20 -15.13 -4.61
C VAL A 50 -2.13 -13.94 -3.65
N PHE A 51 -0.92 -13.58 -3.18
CA PHE A 51 -0.71 -12.41 -2.33
C PHE A 51 -1.18 -11.12 -3.00
N ARG A 52 -0.80 -10.90 -4.27
CA ARG A 52 -1.20 -9.71 -5.03
C ARG A 52 -2.70 -9.62 -5.22
N LYS A 53 -3.38 -10.74 -5.44
CA LYS A 53 -4.83 -10.77 -5.62
C LYS A 53 -5.55 -10.42 -4.31
N ALA A 54 -5.16 -11.03 -3.19
CA ALA A 54 -5.72 -10.70 -1.89
C ALA A 54 -5.48 -9.23 -1.51
N PHE A 55 -4.27 -8.71 -1.78
CA PHE A 55 -3.95 -7.32 -1.52
C PHE A 55 -4.72 -6.36 -2.43
N ALA A 56 -4.96 -6.72 -3.70
CA ALA A 56 -5.75 -5.90 -4.61
C ALA A 56 -7.19 -5.70 -4.10
N ASP A 57 -7.77 -6.71 -3.44
CA ASP A 57 -9.10 -6.63 -2.85
C ASP A 57 -9.12 -5.71 -1.61
N LEU A 58 -8.04 -5.68 -0.83
CA LEU A 58 -7.89 -4.84 0.37
C LEU A 58 -7.45 -3.40 0.07
N ARG A 59 -6.66 -3.21 -0.99
CA ARG A 59 -5.94 -1.96 -1.30
C ARG A 59 -6.83 -0.72 -1.32
N PRO A 60 -8.03 -0.70 -1.93
CA PRO A 60 -8.89 0.49 -1.94
C PRO A 60 -9.24 0.96 -0.53
N GLN A 61 -9.52 0.03 0.39
CA GLN A 61 -9.87 0.34 1.79
C GLN A 61 -8.68 0.90 2.57
N LEU A 62 -7.46 0.41 2.29
CA LEU A 62 -6.25 0.97 2.91
C LEU A 62 -6.00 2.41 2.45
N ILE A 63 -6.17 2.67 1.15
CA ILE A 63 -6.04 4.02 0.59
C ILE A 63 -7.07 4.93 1.25
N GLU A 64 -8.35 4.55 1.27
CA GLU A 64 -9.42 5.33 1.90
C GLU A 64 -9.13 5.66 3.36
N ARG A 65 -8.66 4.69 4.15
CA ARG A 65 -8.26 4.94 5.55
C ARG A 65 -7.08 5.89 5.66
N ILE A 66 -6.07 5.74 4.80
CA ILE A 66 -4.92 6.65 4.77
C ILE A 66 -5.37 8.07 4.43
N GLU A 67 -6.27 8.23 3.45
CA GLU A 67 -6.82 9.53 3.06
C GLU A 67 -7.68 10.16 4.17
N ALA A 68 -8.48 9.35 4.88
CA ALA A 68 -9.28 9.79 6.02
C ALA A 68 -8.43 10.23 7.23
N GLY A 69 -7.23 9.68 7.36
CA GLY A 69 -6.31 9.95 8.47
C GLY A 69 -6.33 8.81 9.48
N ILE A 70 -5.28 8.00 9.44
CA ILE A 70 -5.06 6.94 10.43
C ILE A 70 -4.42 7.53 11.69
N ASN A 71 -4.78 7.01 12.86
CA ASN A 71 -4.11 7.42 14.10
C ASN A 71 -2.72 6.74 14.20
N TYR A 72 -1.68 7.50 14.54
CA TYR A 72 -0.31 6.98 14.66
C TYR A 72 -0.21 5.83 15.69
N THR A 73 -1.08 5.80 16.71
CA THR A 73 -1.13 4.70 17.68
C THR A 73 -1.56 3.36 17.08
N GLU A 74 -2.19 3.39 15.90
CA GLU A 74 -2.52 2.17 15.14
C GLU A 74 -1.32 1.58 14.41
N VAL A 75 -0.21 2.31 14.32
CA VAL A 75 1.01 1.86 13.62
C VAL A 75 1.83 1.00 14.56
N PRO A 76 1.94 -0.32 14.34
CA PRO A 76 2.66 -1.19 15.25
C PRO A 76 4.15 -0.87 15.24
N ASN A 77 4.78 -0.90 16.42
CA ASN A 77 6.23 -0.76 16.56
C ASN A 77 6.96 -2.12 16.44
N ASP A 78 6.23 -3.21 16.67
CA ASP A 78 6.82 -4.54 16.77
C ASP A 78 7.30 -5.12 15.43
N ARG A 79 8.45 -5.78 15.50
CA ARG A 79 9.01 -6.60 14.42
C ARG A 79 8.47 -8.02 14.51
N MET A 80 8.02 -8.56 13.39
CA MET A 80 7.53 -9.94 13.31
C MET A 80 8.71 -10.90 13.39
N LYS A 81 8.58 -11.95 14.20
CA LYS A 81 9.66 -12.92 14.47
C LYS A 81 9.62 -14.14 13.55
N ASP A 82 8.44 -14.53 13.07
CA ASP A 82 8.23 -15.68 12.17
C ASP A 82 7.70 -15.17 10.83
N ALA A 83 8.52 -15.21 9.77
CA ALA A 83 8.18 -14.62 8.47
C ALA A 83 9.00 -15.22 7.31
N SER A 84 8.34 -15.88 6.37
CA SER A 84 9.02 -16.63 5.30
C SER A 84 9.04 -15.91 3.95
N HIS A 85 7.93 -15.28 3.51
CA HIS A 85 7.83 -14.76 2.14
C HIS A 85 7.87 -13.23 2.06
N PRO A 86 8.80 -12.62 1.31
CA PRO A 86 8.80 -11.17 1.09
C PRO A 86 7.65 -10.73 0.18
N PHE A 87 7.02 -9.62 0.52
CA PHE A 87 5.98 -8.97 -0.25
C PHE A 87 6.30 -7.49 -0.40
N ASP A 88 6.24 -7.00 -1.63
CA ASP A 88 6.55 -5.62 -2.01
C ASP A 88 5.43 -5.10 -2.92
N THR A 89 4.85 -3.98 -2.53
CA THR A 89 3.79 -3.33 -3.28
C THR A 89 3.77 -1.83 -3.02
N SER A 90 2.88 -1.12 -3.70
CA SER A 90 2.72 0.31 -3.53
C SER A 90 1.25 0.73 -3.64
N MET A 91 0.94 1.85 -2.99
CA MET A 91 -0.33 2.53 -3.06
C MET A 91 -0.11 3.95 -3.56
N MET A 92 -1.06 4.48 -4.31
CA MET A 92 -1.07 5.88 -4.71
C MET A 92 -2.00 6.62 -3.75
N ILE A 93 -1.47 7.60 -3.03
CA ILE A 93 -2.20 8.42 -2.07
C ILE A 93 -2.05 9.90 -2.42
N SER A 94 -2.93 10.76 -1.94
CA SER A 94 -2.82 12.19 -2.13
C SER A 94 -1.57 12.73 -1.46
N ARG A 95 -1.02 13.83 -2.00
CA ARG A 95 0.05 14.58 -1.34
C ARG A 95 -0.35 15.02 0.08
N ALA A 96 -1.60 15.45 0.27
CA ALA A 96 -2.10 15.87 1.58
C ALA A 96 -2.03 14.75 2.62
N ALA A 97 -2.44 13.53 2.26
CA ALA A 97 -2.34 12.37 3.13
C ALA A 97 -0.87 12.00 3.43
N TYR A 98 0.01 12.04 2.42
CA TYR A 98 1.43 11.79 2.60
C TYR A 98 2.08 12.79 3.56
N ASP A 99 1.81 14.09 3.38
CA ASP A 99 2.36 15.17 4.21
C ASP A 99 1.81 15.12 5.65
N ARG A 100 0.56 14.66 5.84
CA ARG A 100 0.00 14.38 7.17
C ARG A 100 0.72 13.21 7.84
N LEU A 101 0.83 12.07 7.15
CA LEU A 101 1.54 10.90 7.67
C LEU A 101 2.98 11.24 8.06
N THR A 102 3.67 12.04 7.24
CA THR A 102 5.04 12.47 7.54
C THR A 102 5.12 13.26 8.85
N ARG A 103 4.21 14.21 9.06
CA ARG A 103 4.15 15.02 10.30
C ARG A 103 3.77 14.22 11.54
N GLU A 104 2.94 13.20 11.41
CA GLU A 104 2.43 12.42 12.56
C GLU A 104 3.30 11.22 12.91
N VAL A 105 3.87 10.54 11.90
CA VAL A 105 4.59 9.27 12.07
C VAL A 105 6.10 9.47 12.17
N ASP A 106 6.65 10.49 11.52
CA ASP A 106 8.08 10.84 11.60
C ASP A 106 8.24 12.37 11.74
N PRO A 107 7.74 12.97 12.85
CA PRO A 107 7.75 14.41 13.06
C PRO A 107 9.16 15.02 13.02
N GLU A 108 10.17 14.25 13.38
CA GLU A 108 11.58 14.66 13.44
C GLU A 108 12.34 14.31 12.14
N ALA A 109 11.66 13.78 11.11
CA ALA A 109 12.24 13.41 9.81
C ALA A 109 13.46 12.46 9.91
N MET A 110 13.44 11.53 10.85
CA MET A 110 14.59 10.69 11.19
C MET A 110 14.70 9.42 10.34
N THR A 111 13.57 8.85 9.90
CA THR A 111 13.57 7.49 9.32
C THR A 111 12.69 7.31 8.09
N GLY A 112 11.83 8.27 7.78
CA GLY A 112 10.80 8.16 6.75
C GLY A 112 9.59 7.35 7.22
N ILE A 113 8.52 7.39 6.42
CA ILE A 113 7.24 6.76 6.77
C ILE A 113 7.08 5.35 6.20
N GLU A 114 7.91 4.92 5.26
CA GLU A 114 7.76 3.63 4.57
C GLU A 114 7.87 2.44 5.53
N GLY A 115 8.81 2.47 6.47
CA GLY A 115 8.96 1.42 7.48
C GLY A 115 7.73 1.28 8.38
N PRO A 116 7.30 2.36 9.06
CA PRO A 116 6.05 2.40 9.81
C PRO A 116 4.83 1.98 8.99
N MET A 117 4.65 2.53 7.78
CA MET A 117 3.52 2.20 6.92
C MET A 117 3.53 0.75 6.43
N SER A 118 4.72 0.17 6.25
CA SER A 118 4.86 -1.26 5.96
C SER A 118 4.39 -2.14 7.13
N ARG A 119 4.67 -1.73 8.38
CA ARG A 119 4.19 -2.44 9.57
C ARG A 119 2.68 -2.31 9.72
N TRP A 120 2.14 -1.11 9.51
CA TRP A 120 0.69 -0.88 9.54
C TRP A 120 -0.02 -1.68 8.45
N ALA A 121 0.43 -1.61 7.20
CA ALA A 121 -0.17 -2.36 6.09
C ALA A 121 -0.11 -3.87 6.32
N ARG A 122 0.99 -4.39 6.88
CA ARG A 122 1.09 -5.80 7.30
C ARG A 122 0.03 -6.16 8.33
N ALA A 123 -0.18 -5.32 9.35
CA ALA A 123 -1.16 -5.59 10.41
C ALA A 123 -2.60 -5.61 9.90
N GLN A 124 -2.91 -4.85 8.83
CA GLN A 124 -4.20 -4.92 8.16
C GLN A 124 -4.28 -6.13 7.22
N PHE A 125 -3.19 -6.44 6.51
CA PHE A 125 -3.16 -7.49 5.50
C PHE A 125 -3.24 -8.89 6.10
N ILE A 126 -2.55 -9.18 7.21
CA ILE A 126 -2.50 -10.55 7.77
C ILE A 126 -3.90 -11.09 8.14
N PRO A 127 -4.73 -10.37 8.93
CA PRO A 127 -6.09 -10.83 9.23
C PRO A 127 -6.97 -10.96 7.98
N HIS A 128 -6.90 -9.98 7.08
CA HIS A 128 -7.63 -10.02 5.80
C HIS A 128 -7.23 -11.24 4.97
N PHE A 129 -5.92 -11.49 4.83
CA PHE A 129 -5.40 -12.58 4.03
C PHE A 129 -5.79 -13.94 4.60
N ASN A 130 -5.73 -14.11 5.92
CA ASN A 130 -6.19 -15.32 6.59
C ASN A 130 -7.68 -15.60 6.30
N ALA A 131 -8.55 -14.58 6.46
CA ALA A 131 -9.97 -14.71 6.17
C ALA A 131 -10.23 -14.97 4.67
N TRP A 132 -9.48 -14.31 3.79
CA TRP A 132 -9.58 -14.45 2.34
C TRP A 132 -9.17 -15.83 1.86
N LEU A 133 -8.11 -16.42 2.42
CA LEU A 133 -7.73 -17.82 2.19
C LEU A 133 -8.82 -18.78 2.70
N ALA A 134 -9.31 -18.57 3.93
CA ALA A 134 -10.33 -19.43 4.54
C ALA A 134 -11.63 -19.47 3.72
N ALA A 135 -12.08 -18.33 3.20
CA ALA A 135 -13.24 -18.24 2.31
C ALA A 135 -13.06 -19.01 0.98
N LYS A 136 -11.83 -19.40 0.63
CA LYS A 136 -11.48 -20.21 -0.54
C LYS A 136 -11.19 -21.66 -0.19
N GLY A 137 -11.36 -22.05 1.06
CA GLY A 137 -11.11 -23.40 1.57
C GLY A 137 -9.63 -23.70 1.78
N HIS A 138 -8.81 -22.66 1.97
CA HIS A 138 -7.36 -22.76 2.15
C HIS A 138 -6.92 -22.16 3.46
#